data_AF-A0A2S5ECA8-F1
#
_entry.id   AF-A0A2S5ECA8-F1
#
_cell.length_a   1.000
_cell.length_b   1.000
_cell.length_c   1.000
_cell.angle_alpha   90.00
_cell.angle_beta   90.00
_cell.angle_gamma   90.00
#
_symmetry.space_group_name_H-M   'P 1'
#
loop_
_entity.id
_entity.type
_entity.pdbx_description
1 polymer ?
#
loop_
_entity_poly.entity_id
_entity_poly.type
_entity_poly.pdbx_seq_one_letter_code
_entity_poly.pdbx_strand_id
1 'polypeptide(L)'
;EGIKNKIEPPQPVDGNIYEMDHREKNEKNIRYLPGSLQESLEALKNDEFMKEVLGEHIFEKFIELKEKEIEEYKIAVTDWEISKYINQF
;
A
#
# COMPACT_ATOMS: atom_id res chain seq x y z
N GLU A 1 0.82 -13.73 14.29
CA GLU A 1 1.22 -12.76 15.32
C GLU A 1 0.12 -12.41 16.32
N GLY A 2 -0.98 -11.75 15.91
CA GLY A 2 -1.97 -11.19 16.86
C GLY A 2 -2.49 -12.13 17.96
N ILE A 3 -2.93 -13.35 17.60
CA ILE A 3 -3.41 -14.34 18.58
C ILE A 3 -2.25 -14.87 19.44
N LYS A 4 -1.10 -15.19 18.82
CA LYS A 4 0.10 -15.74 19.50
C LYS A 4 0.64 -14.76 20.55
N ASN A 5 0.70 -13.47 20.21
CA ASN A 5 1.24 -12.41 21.06
C ASN A 5 0.16 -11.67 21.85
N LYS A 6 -1.12 -12.09 21.73
CA LYS A 6 -2.27 -11.46 22.39
C LYS A 6 -2.32 -9.95 22.18
N ILE A 7 -2.03 -9.50 20.96
CA ILE A 7 -2.07 -8.08 20.59
C ILE A 7 -3.54 -7.65 20.59
N GLU A 8 -3.88 -6.68 21.42
CA GLU A 8 -5.22 -6.10 21.43
C GLU A 8 -5.45 -5.26 20.17
N PRO A 9 -6.53 -5.51 19.41
CA PRO A 9 -6.87 -4.67 18.28
C PRO A 9 -7.28 -3.27 18.77
N PRO A 10 -7.10 -2.23 17.94
CA PRO A 10 -7.59 -0.89 18.26
C PRO A 10 -9.12 -0.89 18.39
N GLN A 11 -9.64 0.16 19.01
CA GLN A 11 -11.08 0.36 19.15
C GLN A 11 -11.77 0.37 17.78
N PRO A 12 -12.98 -0.20 17.67
CA PRO A 12 -13.73 -0.15 16.42
C PRO A 12 -14.04 1.30 16.05
N VAL A 13 -14.02 1.58 14.75
CA VAL A 13 -14.39 2.88 14.21
C VAL A 13 -15.85 2.81 13.78
N ASP A 14 -16.71 3.50 14.52
CA ASP A 14 -18.12 3.66 14.14
C ASP A 14 -18.29 4.85 13.18
N GLY A 15 -19.04 4.63 12.09
CA GLY A 15 -19.43 5.65 11.11
C GLY A 15 -18.86 5.44 9.70
N ASN A 16 -19.17 6.37 8.78
CA ASN A 16 -18.68 6.34 7.40
C ASN A 16 -17.30 7.01 7.30
N ILE A 17 -16.24 6.21 7.14
CA ILE A 17 -14.85 6.70 7.05
C ILE A 17 -14.64 7.60 5.83
N TYR A 18 -15.43 7.46 4.76
CA TYR A 18 -15.30 8.30 3.57
C TYR A 18 -15.79 9.74 3.81
N GLU A 19 -16.70 9.94 4.75
CA GLU A 19 -17.26 11.25 5.10
C GLU A 19 -16.51 11.95 6.24
N MET A 20 -15.68 11.22 7.00
CA MET A 20 -14.89 11.79 8.09
C MET A 20 -13.80 12.72 7.56
N ASP A 21 -13.59 13.83 8.27
CA ASP A 21 -12.52 14.76 7.95
C ASP A 21 -11.13 14.22 8.38
N HIS A 22 -10.06 14.91 7.98
CA HIS A 22 -8.70 14.51 8.34
C HIS A 22 -8.41 14.57 9.85
N ARG A 23 -9.08 15.44 10.60
CA ARG A 23 -8.87 15.59 12.05
C ARG A 23 -9.53 14.42 12.79
N GLU A 24 -10.78 14.12 12.47
CA GLU A 24 -11.51 12.99 13.04
C GLU A 24 -10.81 11.65 12.77
N LYS A 25 -10.27 11.46 11.56
CA LYS A 25 -9.49 10.26 11.21
C LYS A 25 -8.23 10.14 12.06
N ASN A 26 -7.51 11.24 12.28
CA ASN A 26 -6.30 11.24 13.11
C ASN A 26 -6.64 11.00 14.59
N GLU A 27 -7.70 11.61 15.12
CA GLU A 27 -8.15 11.40 16.51
C GLU A 27 -8.53 9.94 16.75
N LYS A 28 -9.13 9.28 15.76
CA LYS A 28 -9.48 7.85 15.81
C LYS A 28 -8.31 6.93 15.42
N ASN A 29 -7.10 7.46 15.25
CA ASN A 29 -5.90 6.71 14.83
C ASN A 29 -6.08 5.90 13.52
N ILE A 30 -6.92 6.39 12.61
CA ILE A 30 -7.15 5.76 11.32
C ILE A 30 -5.96 6.06 10.42
N ARG A 31 -5.14 5.03 10.18
CA ARG A 31 -4.02 5.11 9.25
C ARG A 31 -4.49 4.82 7.84
N TYR A 32 -3.86 5.49 6.88
CA TYR A 32 -4.06 5.19 5.47
C TYR A 32 -3.20 4.00 5.07
N LEU A 33 -3.75 3.17 4.18
CA LEU A 33 -2.95 2.18 3.47
C LEU A 33 -2.05 2.91 2.46
N PRO A 34 -0.93 2.28 2.06
CA PRO A 34 -0.10 2.79 0.98
C PRO A 34 -0.94 3.12 -0.26
N GLY A 35 -0.70 4.29 -0.86
CA GLY A 35 -1.49 4.79 -2.00
C GLY A 35 -1.05 4.24 -3.35
N SER A 36 0.09 3.54 -3.39
CA SER A 36 0.64 2.94 -4.60
C SER A 36 1.28 1.59 -4.33
N LEU A 37 1.49 0.82 -5.41
CA LEU A 37 2.25 -0.43 -5.34
C LEU A 37 3.68 -0.19 -4.82
N GLN A 38 4.30 0.92 -5.22
CA GLN A 38 5.65 1.27 -4.74
C GLN A 38 5.68 1.47 -3.23
N GLU A 39 4.77 2.28 -2.68
CA GLU A 39 4.67 2.48 -1.22
C GLU A 39 4.35 1.17 -0.48
N SER A 40 3.54 0.30 -1.11
CA SER A 40 3.20 -1.02 -0.55
C SER A 40 4.40 -1.94 -0.46
N LEU A 41 5.27 -1.96 -1.49
CA LEU A 41 6.50 -2.74 -1.47
C LEU A 41 7.49 -2.23 -0.43
N GLU A 42 7.62 -0.91 -0.27
CA GLU A 42 8.45 -0.33 0.79
C GLU A 42 7.93 -0.70 2.19
N ALA A 43 6.61 -0.66 2.40
CA ALA A 43 6.02 -1.15 3.66
C ALA A 43 6.31 -2.63 3.89
N LEU A 44 6.16 -3.48 2.85
CA LEU A 44 6.41 -4.92 2.92
C LEU A 44 7.89 -5.25 3.20
N LYS A 45 8.84 -4.53 2.60
CA LYS A 45 10.28 -4.69 2.84
C LYS A 45 10.68 -4.48 4.31
N ASN A 46 9.93 -3.62 5.01
CA ASN A 46 10.16 -3.31 6.42
C ASN A 46 9.41 -4.25 7.39
N ASP A 47 8.66 -5.23 6.89
CA ASP A 47 7.87 -6.17 7.70
C ASP A 47 8.60 -7.53 7.82
N GLU A 48 9.28 -7.72 8.95
CA GLU A 48 10.02 -8.97 9.24
C GLU A 48 9.09 -10.19 9.38
N PHE A 49 7.87 -10.00 9.88
CA PHE A 49 6.91 -11.10 10.02
C PHE A 49 6.49 -11.61 8.64
N MET A 50 6.22 -10.71 7.70
CA MET A 50 5.90 -11.09 6.32
C MET A 50 7.07 -11.78 5.63
N LYS A 51 8.32 -11.37 5.89
CA LYS A 51 9.52 -12.05 5.39
C LYS A 51 9.64 -13.48 5.95
N GLU A 52 9.35 -13.68 7.24
CA GLU A 52 9.34 -15.01 7.86
C GLU A 52 8.24 -15.92 7.27
N VAL A 53 7.02 -15.39 7.11
CA VAL A 53 5.86 -16.14 6.60
C VAL A 53 6.04 -16.59 5.16
N LEU A 54 6.57 -15.71 4.30
CA LEU A 54 6.80 -16.04 2.89
C LEU A 54 8.09 -16.85 2.69
N GLY A 55 9.04 -16.71 3.60
CA GLY A 55 10.39 -17.26 3.46
C GLY A 55 11.25 -16.42 2.52
N GLU A 56 12.57 -16.45 2.76
CA GLU A 56 13.55 -15.56 2.11
C GLU A 56 13.49 -15.61 0.57
N HIS A 57 13.49 -16.82 -0.01
CA HIS A 57 13.52 -16.98 -1.46
C HIS A 57 12.27 -16.42 -2.17
N ILE A 58 11.08 -16.68 -1.62
CA ILE A 58 9.83 -16.21 -2.22
C ILE A 58 9.69 -14.70 -2.01
N PHE A 59 10.04 -14.21 -0.81
CA PHE A 59 9.99 -12.79 -0.49
C PHE A 59 10.84 -11.97 -1.45
N GLU A 60 12.12 -12.34 -1.61
CA GLU A 60 13.04 -11.63 -2.51
C GLU A 60 12.55 -11.66 -3.95
N LYS A 61 12.13 -12.84 -4.44
CA LYS A 61 11.68 -12.95 -5.83
C LYS A 61 10.39 -12.17 -6.09
N PHE A 62 9.48 -12.14 -5.11
CA PHE A 62 8.25 -11.37 -5.20
C PHE A 62 8.54 -9.86 -5.28
N ILE A 63 9.43 -9.35 -4.42
CA ILE A 63 9.84 -7.94 -4.45
C ILE A 63 10.47 -7.60 -5.81
N GLU A 64 11.43 -8.40 -6.29
CA GLU A 64 12.10 -8.17 -7.58
C GLU A 64 11.09 -8.11 -8.75
N LEU A 65 10.16 -9.06 -8.79
CA LEU A 65 9.12 -9.10 -9.83
C LEU A 65 8.23 -7.86 -9.79
N LYS A 66 7.84 -7.40 -8.60
CA LYS A 66 6.95 -6.25 -8.44
C LYS A 66 7.65 -4.92 -8.66
N GLU A 67 8.92 -4.81 -8.34
CA GLU A 67 9.73 -3.64 -8.70
C GLU A 67 9.84 -3.49 -10.23
N LYS A 68 10.04 -4.61 -10.94
CA LYS A 68 10.05 -4.61 -12.40
C LYS A 68 8.71 -4.17 -12.99
N GLU A 69 7.60 -4.67 -12.44
CA GLU A 69 6.25 -4.26 -12.85
C GLU A 69 6.02 -2.75 -12.68
N ILE A 70 6.52 -2.16 -11.58
CA ILE A 70 6.44 -0.71 -11.36
C ILE A 70 7.25 0.04 -12.42
N GLU A 71 8.46 -0.41 -12.74
CA GLU A 71 9.30 0.24 -13.74
C GLU A 71 8.64 0.21 -15.12
N GLU A 72 8.08 -0.94 -15.51
CA GLU A 72 7.31 -1.08 -16.76
C GLU A 72 6.10 -0.14 -16.78
N TYR A 73 5.38 0.01 -15.67
CA TYR A 73 4.25 0.93 -15.57
C TYR A 73 4.66 2.40 -15.68
N LYS A 74 5.78 2.79 -15.05
CA LYS A 74 6.24 4.19 -15.02
C LYS A 74 6.64 4.74 -16.39
N ILE A 75 7.13 3.88 -17.27
CA ILE A 75 7.55 4.26 -18.63
C ILE A 75 6.43 4.09 -19.67
N ALA A 76 5.31 3.48 -19.28
CA ALA A 76 4.16 3.29 -20.16
C ALA A 76 3.38 4.60 -20.30
N VAL A 77 3.05 4.97 -21.54
CA VAL A 77 2.11 6.05 -21.82
C VAL A 77 0.71 5.48 -21.83
N THR A 78 -0.14 5.98 -20.94
CA THR A 78 -1.52 5.50 -20.78
C THR A 78 -2.49 6.25 -21.69
N ASP A 79 -3.59 5.61 -22.06
CA ASP A 79 -4.65 6.25 -22.86
C ASP A 79 -5.20 7.51 -22.20
N TRP A 80 -5.23 7.56 -20.86
CA TRP A 80 -5.61 8.75 -20.11
C TRP A 80 -4.67 9.92 -20.39
N GLU A 81 -3.35 9.70 -20.37
CA GLU A 81 -2.35 10.73 -20.68
C GLU A 81 -2.48 11.21 -22.13
N ILE A 82 -2.66 10.29 -23.07
CA ILE A 82 -2.89 10.63 -24.48
C ILE A 82 -4.13 11.51 -24.60
N SER A 83 -5.27 11.04 -24.09
CA SER A 83 -6.55 11.77 -24.21
C SER A 83 -6.49 13.18 -23.59
N LYS A 84 -5.73 13.34 -22.51
CA LYS A 84 -5.62 14.60 -21.77
C LYS A 84 -4.68 15.60 -22.42
N TYR A 85 -3.51 15.14 -22.90
CA TYR A 85 -2.44 16.03 -23.31
C TYR A 85 -2.28 16.18 -24.83
N ILE A 86 -2.79 15.25 -25.65
CA ILE A 86 -2.57 15.27 -27.11
C ILE A 86 -3.17 16.49 -27.83
N ASN A 87 -4.21 17.11 -27.27
CA ASN A 87 -4.86 18.30 -27.82
C ASN A 87 -4.62 19.57 -26.97
N GLN A 88 -3.85 19.47 -25.88
CA GLN A 88 -3.52 20.60 -25.02
C GLN A 88 -2.24 21.32 -25.45
N PHE A 89 -1.49 20.75 -26.38
CA PHE A 89 -0.30 21.29 -27.03
C PHE A 89 -0.40 21.12 -28.54
#